data_AF-A0A645E1A3-F1
#
_entry.id   AF-A0A645E1A3-F1
#
_cell.length_a   1.000
_cell.length_b   1.000
_cell.length_c   1.000
_cell.angle_alpha   90.00
_cell.angle_beta   90.00
_cell.angle_gamma   90.00
#
_symmetry.space_group_name_H-M   'P 1'
#
loop_
_entity.id
_entity.type
_entity.pdbx_description
1 polymer ?
#
loop_
_entity_poly.entity_id
_entity_poly.type
_entity_poly.pdbx_seq_one_letter_code
_entity_poly.pdbx_strand_id
1 'polypeptide(L)'
;MELLKASPCGEAPAGAHGNTTEELLSLLRRRGVLEDQDITSDRVRAAEQELRRNSYHNTQVMLKNYRDIAWALECFPERVAEELDRPLKDLDALLSAVDTQLAMNNAKLEHKLLSIQKSRLLLDRINDALTVLRRKPGNGELMYNLIFQTFITPDRLTHAELLYRLDISDRHYYRLRQQAVNILSIRLWTAPAGCLDAWLEILALLEGL
;
A
#
# COMPACT_ATOMS: atom_id res chain seq x y z
N MET A 1 45.37 28.30 58.96
CA MET A 1 44.30 27.43 58.43
C MET A 1 43.34 28.31 57.68
N GLU A 2 42.97 27.87 56.48
CA GLU A 2 41.85 28.37 55.66
C GLU A 2 41.99 29.79 55.12
N LEU A 3 41.52 30.15 53.92
CA LEU A 3 40.97 29.52 52.72
C LEU A 3 41.00 30.66 51.67
N LEU A 4 40.79 30.32 50.39
CA LEU A 4 40.54 31.19 49.22
C LEU A 4 41.72 31.28 48.24
N LYS A 5 41.61 30.49 47.17
CA LYS A 5 41.60 31.06 45.82
C LYS A 5 40.86 30.15 44.84
N ALA A 6 40.15 30.82 43.94
CA ALA A 6 39.07 30.35 43.10
C ALA A 6 39.45 29.19 42.16
N SER A 7 38.46 28.32 41.93
CA SER A 7 38.42 27.36 40.84
C SER A 7 37.72 28.01 39.64
N PRO A 8 38.22 27.87 38.39
CA PRO A 8 37.61 28.47 37.23
C PRO A 8 36.42 27.64 36.73
N CYS A 9 35.47 28.37 36.16
CA CYS A 9 34.24 27.93 35.50
C CYS A 9 34.30 26.54 34.85
N GLY A 10 33.36 25.68 35.24
CA GLY A 10 32.80 24.66 34.38
C GLY A 10 31.37 25.07 34.01
N GLU A 11 31.20 25.68 32.84
CA GLU A 11 29.89 25.83 32.21
C GLU A 11 29.33 24.43 31.92
N ALA A 12 28.17 24.11 32.49
CA ALA A 12 27.37 23.02 31.97
C ALA A 12 26.83 23.47 30.60
N PRO A 13 27.02 22.71 29.50
CA PRO A 13 26.46 23.09 28.22
C PRO A 13 24.94 22.96 28.30
N ALA A 14 24.29 24.11 28.36
CA ALA A 14 22.90 24.26 27.97
C ALA A 14 22.78 23.86 26.49
N GLY A 15 21.89 22.92 26.18
CA GLY A 15 21.44 22.67 24.80
C GLY A 15 21.84 21.31 24.23
N ALA A 16 21.11 20.26 24.60
CA ALA A 16 21.13 18.99 23.86
C ALA A 16 19.75 18.29 23.87
N HIS A 17 18.66 19.04 23.93
CA HIS A 17 17.28 18.50 23.88
C HIS A 17 16.50 19.00 22.66
N GLY A 18 17.14 19.73 21.73
CA GLY A 18 16.51 20.23 20.50
C GLY A 18 16.54 19.22 19.35
N ASN A 19 17.68 18.58 19.08
CA ASN A 19 17.86 17.78 17.87
C ASN A 19 17.10 16.45 17.89
N THR A 20 17.10 15.72 19.01
CA THR A 20 16.42 14.42 19.09
C THR A 20 14.90 14.56 18.93
N THR A 21 14.35 15.67 19.39
CA THR A 21 12.92 15.97 19.32
C THR A 21 12.52 16.33 17.90
N GLU A 22 13.31 17.14 17.20
CA GLU A 22 13.07 17.47 15.78
C GLU A 22 13.30 16.26 14.85
N GLU A 23 14.30 15.42 15.16
CA GLU A 23 14.53 14.14 14.49
C GLU A 23 13.37 13.15 14.72
N LEU A 24 12.83 13.10 15.94
CA LEU A 24 11.64 12.30 16.24
C LEU A 24 10.40 12.86 15.52
N LEU A 25 10.19 14.17 15.54
CA LEU A 25 9.07 14.82 14.86
C LEU A 25 9.14 14.61 13.34
N SER A 26 10.32 14.72 12.73
CA SER A 26 10.52 14.43 11.30
C SER A 26 10.37 12.96 10.97
N LEU A 27 10.80 12.04 11.84
CA LEU A 27 10.53 10.61 11.70
C LEU A 27 9.05 10.30 11.81
N LEU A 28 8.32 10.94 12.73
CA LEU A 28 6.88 10.77 12.92
C LEU A 28 6.09 11.37 11.75
N ARG A 29 6.51 12.52 11.19
CA ARG A 29 5.98 13.10 9.94
C ARG A 29 6.20 12.16 8.74
N ARG A 30 7.44 11.68 8.54
CA ARG A 30 7.79 10.71 7.49
C ARG A 30 7.07 9.36 7.62
N ARG A 31 6.65 9.01 8.84
CA ARG A 31 5.83 7.82 9.14
C ARG A 31 4.32 8.08 9.08
N GLY A 32 3.89 9.32 8.79
CA GLY A 32 2.48 9.71 8.68
C GLY A 32 1.74 9.80 10.02
N VAL A 33 2.46 9.87 11.15
CA VAL A 33 1.93 9.94 12.51
C VAL A 33 1.62 11.39 12.92
N LEU A 34 2.34 12.36 12.36
CA LEU A 34 2.14 13.80 12.56
C LEU A 34 1.86 14.49 11.22
N GLU A 35 1.09 15.57 11.25
CA GLU A 35 0.78 16.39 10.08
C GLU A 35 2.05 17.04 9.51
N ASP A 36 2.35 16.77 8.24
CA ASP A 36 3.36 17.50 7.47
C ASP A 36 2.75 18.82 7.00
N GLN A 37 3.22 19.94 7.57
CA GLN A 37 2.79 21.28 7.17
C GLN A 37 3.33 21.68 5.78
N ASP A 38 4.22 20.86 5.20
CA ASP A 38 4.85 21.10 3.90
C ASP A 38 4.06 20.55 2.68
N ILE A 39 2.89 19.92 2.90
CA ILE A 39 1.99 19.53 1.80
C ILE A 39 1.39 20.82 1.20
N THR A 40 1.97 21.26 0.09
CA THR A 40 1.78 22.58 -0.53
C THR A 40 0.43 22.75 -1.26
N SER A 41 -0.47 21.77 -1.21
CA SER A 41 -1.76 21.80 -1.91
C SER A 41 -2.93 21.38 -1.00
N ASP A 42 -3.82 22.33 -0.70
CA ASP A 42 -5.04 22.08 0.06
C ASP A 42 -5.94 20.99 -0.57
N ARG A 43 -5.84 20.80 -1.90
CA ARG A 43 -6.54 19.72 -2.62
C ARG A 43 -6.01 18.33 -2.26
N VAL A 44 -4.70 18.19 -2.11
CA VAL A 44 -4.07 16.92 -1.69
C VAL A 44 -4.48 16.60 -0.25
N ARG A 45 -4.51 17.62 0.63
CA ARG A 45 -4.97 17.48 2.02
C ARG A 45 -6.43 17.05 2.12
N ALA A 46 -7.32 17.64 1.32
CA ALA A 46 -8.73 17.27 1.28
C ALA A 46 -8.94 15.83 0.75
N ALA A 47 -8.19 15.45 -0.30
CA ALA A 47 -8.22 14.10 -0.84
C ALA A 47 -7.73 13.07 0.20
N GLU A 48 -6.63 13.35 0.90
CA GLU A 48 -6.12 12.51 1.99
C GLU A 48 -7.12 12.36 3.14
N GLN A 49 -7.82 13.43 3.53
CA GLN A 49 -8.84 13.38 4.59
C GLN A 49 -10.06 12.55 4.17
N GLU A 50 -10.54 12.70 2.94
CA GLU A 50 -11.65 11.90 2.42
C GLU A 50 -11.26 10.43 2.30
N LEU A 51 -10.01 10.16 1.91
CA LEU A 51 -9.47 8.82 1.87
C LEU A 51 -9.39 8.18 3.26
N ARG A 52 -8.94 8.92 4.27
CA ARG A 52 -8.95 8.44 5.66
C ARG A 52 -10.37 8.15 6.13
N ARG A 53 -11.35 8.99 5.75
CA ARG A 53 -12.78 8.83 6.08
C ARG A 53 -13.37 7.55 5.49
N ASN A 54 -12.99 7.21 4.25
CA ASN A 54 -13.55 6.06 3.51
C ASN A 54 -12.60 4.85 3.43
N SER A 55 -11.44 4.91 4.09
CA SER A 55 -10.35 3.93 4.04
C SER A 55 -10.81 2.48 4.19
N TYR A 56 -11.74 2.23 5.11
CA TYR A 56 -12.31 0.89 5.30
C TYR A 56 -13.09 0.40 4.08
N HIS A 57 -13.97 1.24 3.53
CA HIS A 57 -14.75 0.93 2.33
C HIS A 57 -13.83 0.70 1.14
N ASN A 58 -12.87 1.60 0.95
CA ASN A 58 -11.89 1.55 -0.13
C ASN A 58 -11.10 0.24 -0.08
N THR A 59 -10.67 -0.19 1.11
CA THR A 59 -10.01 -1.49 1.33
C THR A 59 -10.90 -2.67 0.92
N GLN A 60 -12.21 -2.59 1.17
CA GLN A 60 -13.13 -3.65 0.76
C GLN A 60 -13.30 -3.71 -0.77
N VAL A 61 -13.43 -2.56 -1.44
CA VAL A 61 -13.50 -2.48 -2.92
C VAL A 61 -12.22 -3.06 -3.53
N MET A 62 -11.08 -2.66 -2.98
CA MET A 62 -9.76 -3.20 -3.28
C MET A 62 -9.69 -4.73 -3.26
N LEU A 63 -10.06 -5.31 -2.12
CA LEU A 63 -9.98 -6.75 -1.91
C LEU A 63 -10.95 -7.51 -2.83
N LYS A 64 -12.14 -6.96 -3.10
CA LYS A 64 -13.11 -7.55 -4.02
C LYS A 64 -12.57 -7.64 -5.45
N ASN A 65 -11.85 -6.60 -5.90
CA ASN A 65 -11.31 -6.52 -7.26
C ASN A 65 -9.89 -7.09 -7.40
N TYR A 66 -9.28 -7.60 -6.32
CA TYR A 66 -7.90 -8.09 -6.34
C TYR A 66 -7.65 -9.12 -7.45
N ARG A 67 -8.54 -10.11 -7.56
CA ARG A 67 -8.39 -11.20 -8.55
C ARG A 67 -8.43 -10.68 -9.99
N ASP A 68 -9.35 -9.77 -10.28
CA ASP A 68 -9.54 -9.22 -11.61
C ASP A 68 -8.34 -8.36 -12.02
N ILE A 69 -7.80 -7.58 -11.07
CA ILE A 69 -6.57 -6.80 -11.27
C ILE A 69 -5.36 -7.72 -11.46
N ALA A 70 -5.21 -8.76 -10.63
CA ALA A 70 -4.11 -9.72 -10.73
C ALA A 70 -4.11 -10.44 -12.08
N TRP A 71 -5.27 -10.93 -12.50
CA TRP A 71 -5.45 -11.57 -13.81
C TRP A 71 -5.17 -10.61 -14.96
N ALA A 72 -5.67 -9.37 -14.88
CA ALA A 72 -5.39 -8.36 -15.91
C ALA A 72 -3.88 -8.08 -16.04
N LEU A 73 -3.14 -8.06 -14.93
CA LEU A 73 -1.69 -7.90 -14.93
C LEU A 73 -0.95 -9.12 -15.49
N GLU A 74 -1.40 -10.33 -15.17
CA GLU A 74 -0.83 -11.58 -15.71
C GLU A 74 -0.95 -11.65 -17.24
N CYS A 75 -2.10 -11.27 -17.80
CA CYS A 75 -2.31 -11.25 -19.24
C CYS A 75 -1.69 -10.04 -19.96
N PHE A 76 -1.03 -9.12 -19.25
CA PHE A 76 -0.51 -7.89 -19.86
C PHE A 76 0.57 -8.13 -20.94
N PRO A 77 1.60 -8.98 -20.73
CA PRO A 77 2.63 -9.20 -21.74
C PRO A 77 2.06 -9.72 -23.07
N GLU A 78 1.07 -10.62 -23.00
CA GLU A 78 0.38 -11.16 -24.18
C GLU A 78 -0.35 -10.07 -24.96
N ARG A 79 -1.08 -9.19 -24.27
CA ARG A 79 -1.76 -8.05 -24.93
C ARG A 79 -0.80 -7.08 -25.60
N VAL A 80 0.36 -6.81 -24.97
CA VAL A 80 1.39 -5.95 -25.59
C VAL A 80 2.00 -6.62 -26.80
N ALA A 81 2.31 -7.91 -26.71
CA ALA A 81 2.80 -8.71 -27.82
C ALA A 81 1.84 -8.66 -29.03
N GLU A 82 0.55 -8.89 -28.80
CA GLU A 82 -0.48 -8.77 -29.84
C GLU A 82 -0.54 -7.37 -30.47
N GLU A 83 -0.52 -6.31 -29.66
CA GLU A 83 -0.54 -4.92 -30.16
C GLU A 83 0.69 -4.54 -30.98
N LEU A 84 1.81 -5.23 -30.75
CA LEU A 84 3.05 -5.05 -31.51
C LEU A 84 3.17 -6.02 -32.69
N ASP A 85 2.10 -6.76 -33.03
CA ASP A 85 2.07 -7.81 -34.05
C ASP A 85 3.23 -8.83 -33.89
N ARG A 86 3.61 -9.11 -32.64
CA ARG A 86 4.69 -10.03 -32.29
C ARG A 86 4.18 -11.07 -31.30
N PRO A 87 4.15 -12.37 -31.63
CA PRO A 87 3.73 -13.38 -30.67
C PRO A 87 4.65 -13.41 -29.45
N LEU A 88 4.09 -13.56 -28.26
CA LEU A 88 4.82 -13.70 -27.00
C LEU A 88 5.55 -15.05 -26.95
N LYS A 89 6.67 -15.16 -27.68
CA LYS A 89 7.54 -16.34 -27.68
C LYS A 89 8.79 -16.14 -26.84
N ASP A 90 9.29 -14.91 -26.82
CA ASP A 90 10.50 -14.52 -26.11
C ASP A 90 10.27 -13.16 -25.43
N LEU A 91 10.46 -13.13 -24.12
CA LEU A 91 10.26 -11.94 -23.30
C LEU A 91 11.30 -10.86 -23.63
N ASP A 92 12.54 -11.24 -23.89
CA ASP A 92 13.62 -10.29 -24.21
C ASP A 92 13.35 -9.59 -25.55
N ALA A 93 12.86 -10.35 -26.53
CA ALA A 93 12.41 -9.80 -27.81
C ALA A 93 11.20 -8.86 -27.65
N LEU A 94 10.26 -9.15 -26.75
CA LEU A 94 9.15 -8.25 -26.44
C LEU A 94 9.64 -6.97 -25.79
N LEU A 95 10.52 -7.07 -24.80
CA LEU A 95 11.11 -5.91 -24.11
C LEU A 95 11.85 -5.01 -25.11
N SER A 96 12.67 -5.58 -25.99
CA SER A 96 13.35 -4.82 -27.05
C SER A 96 12.37 -4.13 -28.02
N ALA A 97 11.25 -4.79 -28.35
CA ALA A 97 10.22 -4.20 -29.20
C ALA A 97 9.48 -3.05 -28.49
N VAL A 98 9.20 -3.19 -27.19
CA VAL A 98 8.64 -2.12 -26.35
C VAL A 98 9.61 -0.95 -26.30
N ASP A 99 10.90 -1.16 -26.03
CA ASP A 99 11.92 -0.10 -25.99
C ASP A 99 11.99 0.64 -27.33
N THR A 100 11.93 -0.09 -28.45
CA THR A 100 11.90 0.50 -29.80
C THR A 100 10.68 1.40 -29.98
N GLN A 101 9.49 0.95 -29.55
CA GLN A 101 8.24 1.71 -29.66
C GLN A 101 8.23 2.95 -28.78
N LEU A 102 8.82 2.87 -27.59
CA LEU A 102 9.00 4.02 -26.71
C LEU A 102 9.99 5.03 -27.30
N ALA A 103 11.09 4.58 -27.90
CA ALA A 103 12.03 5.45 -28.62
C ALA A 103 11.38 6.13 -29.85
N MET A 104 10.39 5.48 -30.46
CA MET A 104 9.54 6.05 -31.51
C MET A 104 8.41 6.96 -30.99
N ASN A 105 8.42 7.27 -29.68
CA ASN A 105 7.46 8.16 -29.02
C ASN A 105 6.00 7.66 -29.08
N ASN A 106 5.79 6.35 -28.94
CA ASN A 106 4.46 5.75 -28.86
C ASN A 106 3.80 6.05 -27.49
N ALA A 107 3.22 7.25 -27.38
CA ALA A 107 2.60 7.75 -26.15
C ALA A 107 1.47 6.86 -25.61
N LYS A 108 0.76 6.14 -26.49
CA LYS A 108 -0.32 5.22 -26.08
C LYS A 108 0.24 4.02 -25.31
N LEU A 109 1.35 3.45 -25.78
CA LEU A 109 2.02 2.34 -25.11
C LEU A 109 2.64 2.81 -23.78
N GLU A 110 3.28 3.98 -23.78
CA GLU A 110 3.88 4.58 -22.59
C GLU A 110 2.83 4.80 -21.48
N HIS A 111 1.71 5.44 -21.79
CA HIS A 111 0.64 5.66 -20.83
C HIS A 111 0.08 4.34 -20.26
N LYS A 112 -0.03 3.31 -21.11
CA LYS A 112 -0.48 1.98 -20.68
C LYS A 112 0.52 1.32 -19.73
N LEU A 113 1.81 1.39 -20.03
CA LEU A 113 2.87 0.87 -19.15
C LEU A 113 2.86 1.56 -17.79
N LEU A 114 2.68 2.89 -17.76
CA LEU A 114 2.55 3.65 -16.51
C LEU A 114 1.32 3.21 -15.71
N SER A 115 0.17 2.99 -16.35
CA SER A 115 -1.05 2.50 -15.70
C SER A 115 -0.86 1.10 -15.09
N ILE A 116 -0.16 0.21 -15.81
CA ILE A 116 0.16 -1.14 -15.35
C ILE A 116 1.16 -1.10 -14.19
N GLN A 117 2.17 -0.24 -14.26
CA GLN A 117 3.12 -0.02 -13.17
C GLN A 117 2.41 0.44 -11.89
N LYS A 118 1.47 1.39 -11.99
CA LYS A 118 0.63 1.84 -10.86
C LYS A 118 -0.17 0.68 -10.27
N SER A 119 -0.82 -0.12 -11.13
CA SER A 119 -1.61 -1.29 -10.71
C SER A 119 -0.76 -2.39 -10.08
N ARG A 120 0.49 -2.58 -10.53
CA ARG A 120 1.42 -3.55 -9.96
C ARG A 120 1.88 -3.14 -8.56
N LEU A 121 2.29 -1.88 -8.42
CA LEU A 121 2.68 -1.31 -7.12
C LEU A 121 1.55 -1.44 -6.09
N LEU A 122 0.31 -1.31 -6.55
CA LEU A 122 -0.90 -1.54 -5.76
C LEU A 122 -0.93 -2.92 -5.12
N LEU A 123 -0.81 -3.97 -5.95
CA LEU A 123 -0.87 -5.35 -5.51
C LEU A 123 0.27 -5.70 -4.57
N ASP A 124 1.49 -5.21 -4.86
CA ASP A 124 2.65 -5.45 -4.00
C ASP A 124 2.40 -4.90 -2.58
N ARG A 125 1.73 -3.76 -2.44
CA ARG A 125 1.39 -3.18 -1.13
C ARG A 125 0.30 -3.94 -0.39
N ILE A 126 -0.68 -4.50 -1.09
CA ILE A 126 -1.65 -5.41 -0.47
C ILE A 126 -0.92 -6.63 0.07
N ASN A 127 -0.01 -7.20 -0.73
CA ASN A 127 0.78 -8.36 -0.33
C ASN A 127 1.68 -8.06 0.88
N ASP A 128 2.26 -6.85 0.95
CA ASP A 128 2.98 -6.38 2.13
C ASP A 128 2.06 -6.24 3.36
N ALA A 129 0.89 -5.61 3.19
CA ALA A 129 -0.09 -5.46 4.26
C ALA A 129 -0.60 -6.82 4.79
N LEU A 130 -0.81 -7.79 3.90
CA LEU A 130 -1.16 -9.17 4.23
C LEU A 130 -0.03 -9.87 4.99
N THR A 131 1.23 -9.65 4.60
CA THR A 131 2.39 -10.19 5.32
C THR A 131 2.46 -9.66 6.75
N VAL A 132 2.19 -8.37 6.95
CA VAL A 132 2.12 -7.76 8.28
C VAL A 132 0.94 -8.30 9.08
N LEU A 133 -0.23 -8.46 8.45
CA LEU A 133 -1.42 -9.04 9.09
C LEU A 133 -1.12 -10.45 9.61
N ARG A 134 -0.45 -11.28 8.80
CA ARG A 134 -0.07 -12.65 9.18
C ARG A 134 0.87 -12.68 10.39
N ARG A 135 1.80 -11.73 10.48
CA ARG A 135 2.76 -11.62 11.60
C ARG A 135 2.16 -11.03 12.88
N LYS A 136 0.91 -10.55 12.86
CA LYS A 136 0.27 -9.98 14.04
C LYS A 136 0.08 -11.05 15.12
N PRO A 137 0.47 -10.79 16.38
CA PRO A 137 0.20 -11.70 17.50
C PRO A 137 -1.29 -12.02 17.70
N GLY A 138 -1.56 -13.20 18.25
CA GLY A 138 -2.90 -13.74 18.46
C GLY A 138 -3.49 -14.27 17.15
N ASN A 139 -4.63 -13.73 16.74
CA ASN A 139 -5.37 -14.23 15.57
C ASN A 139 -4.80 -13.80 14.20
N GLY A 140 -3.55 -13.31 14.11
CA GLY A 140 -3.02 -12.74 12.85
C GLY A 140 -2.97 -13.73 11.70
N GLU A 141 -2.51 -14.96 11.95
CA GLU A 141 -2.48 -16.01 10.94
C GLU A 141 -3.89 -16.40 10.48
N LEU A 142 -4.85 -16.52 11.42
CA LEU A 142 -6.23 -16.84 11.09
C LEU A 142 -6.92 -15.71 10.30
N MET A 143 -6.64 -14.44 10.64
CA MET A 143 -7.08 -13.27 9.87
C MET A 143 -6.50 -13.26 8.45
N TYR A 144 -5.19 -13.56 8.32
CA TYR A 144 -4.53 -13.68 7.02
C TYR A 144 -5.18 -14.79 6.18
N ASN A 145 -5.33 -15.99 6.74
CA ASN A 145 -5.93 -17.13 6.05
C ASN A 145 -7.36 -16.81 5.60
N LEU A 146 -8.14 -16.12 6.45
CA LEU A 146 -9.47 -15.66 6.12
C LEU A 146 -9.48 -14.73 4.90
N ILE A 147 -8.67 -13.67 4.90
CA ILE A 147 -8.60 -12.73 3.77
C ILE A 147 -8.07 -13.43 2.52
N PHE A 148 -7.02 -14.24 2.66
CA PHE A 148 -6.38 -14.96 1.57
C PHE A 148 -7.36 -15.90 0.86
N GLN A 149 -8.09 -16.72 1.61
CA GLN A 149 -9.10 -17.64 1.07
C GLN A 149 -10.34 -16.91 0.50
N THR A 150 -10.68 -15.75 1.06
CA THR A 150 -11.87 -15.00 0.61
C THR A 150 -11.61 -14.24 -0.70
N PHE A 151 -10.45 -13.62 -0.83
CA PHE A 151 -10.19 -12.61 -1.87
C PHE A 151 -9.02 -12.93 -2.80
N ILE A 152 -8.06 -13.75 -2.38
CA ILE A 152 -6.78 -13.90 -3.08
C ILE A 152 -6.70 -15.22 -3.85
N THR A 153 -7.13 -16.32 -3.24
CA THR A 153 -7.16 -17.62 -3.94
C THR A 153 -8.06 -17.55 -5.18
N PRO A 154 -7.69 -18.23 -6.28
CA PRO A 154 -8.48 -18.20 -7.51
C PRO A 154 -9.89 -18.74 -7.28
N ASP A 155 -10.03 -19.76 -6.44
CA ASP A 155 -11.32 -20.34 -6.08
C ASP A 155 -12.15 -19.39 -5.19
N ARG A 156 -13.40 -19.16 -5.60
CA ARG A 156 -14.38 -18.42 -4.80
C ARG A 156 -15.11 -19.38 -3.86
N LEU A 157 -14.67 -19.38 -2.59
CA LEU A 157 -15.32 -20.15 -1.54
C LEU A 157 -16.61 -19.47 -1.07
N THR A 158 -17.63 -20.28 -0.85
CA THR A 158 -18.85 -19.87 -0.16
C THR A 158 -18.57 -19.60 1.31
N HIS A 159 -19.48 -18.87 1.96
CA HIS A 159 -19.38 -18.59 3.40
C HIS A 159 -19.30 -19.89 4.23
N ALA A 160 -20.12 -20.89 3.92
CA ALA A 160 -20.11 -22.17 4.63
C ALA A 160 -18.77 -22.92 4.46
N GLU A 161 -18.18 -22.90 3.26
CA GLU A 161 -16.88 -23.51 3.00
C GLU A 161 -15.75 -22.79 3.74
N LEU A 162 -15.80 -21.46 3.83
CA LEU A 162 -14.85 -20.67 4.62
C LEU A 162 -14.92 -21.01 6.12
N LEU A 163 -16.14 -21.08 6.68
CA LEU A 163 -16.34 -21.46 8.09
C LEU A 163 -15.79 -22.87 8.35
N TYR A 164 -16.09 -23.82 7.46
CA TYR A 164 -15.63 -25.20 7.57
C TYR A 164 -14.12 -25.32 7.45
N ARG A 165 -13.50 -24.72 6.42
CA ARG A 165 -12.05 -24.83 6.17
C ARG A 165 -11.21 -24.15 7.24
N LEU A 166 -11.70 -23.06 7.81
CA LEU A 166 -11.00 -22.32 8.86
C LEU A 166 -11.34 -22.80 10.27
N ASP A 167 -12.28 -23.74 10.40
CA ASP A 167 -12.81 -24.23 11.69
C ASP A 167 -13.25 -23.09 12.62
N ILE A 168 -14.09 -22.20 12.10
CA ILE A 168 -14.60 -21.03 12.83
C ILE A 168 -16.11 -20.93 12.79
N SER A 169 -16.68 -20.39 13.88
CA SER A 169 -18.10 -20.04 13.92
C SER A 169 -18.38 -18.76 13.13
N ASP A 170 -19.64 -18.60 12.74
CA ASP A 170 -20.15 -17.43 12.03
C ASP A 170 -19.82 -16.10 12.75
N ARG A 171 -20.09 -16.04 14.06
CA ARG A 171 -19.75 -14.88 14.89
C ARG A 171 -18.25 -14.61 14.89
N HIS A 172 -17.42 -15.64 14.91
CA HIS A 172 -15.98 -15.49 14.90
C HIS A 172 -15.49 -14.97 13.54
N TYR A 173 -16.06 -15.46 12.44
CA TYR A 173 -15.79 -15.00 11.08
C TYR A 173 -16.02 -13.49 10.94
N TYR A 174 -17.19 -12.97 11.31
CA TYR A 174 -17.48 -11.55 11.11
C TYR A 174 -16.54 -10.66 11.94
N ARG A 175 -16.22 -11.09 13.16
CA ARG A 175 -15.25 -10.41 14.03
C ARG A 175 -13.84 -10.40 13.42
N LEU A 176 -13.35 -11.55 12.96
CA LEU A 176 -12.03 -11.67 12.34
C LEU A 176 -11.94 -10.88 11.05
N ARG A 177 -12.98 -10.95 10.20
CA ARG A 177 -13.05 -10.20 8.94
C ARG A 177 -12.98 -8.71 9.18
N GLN A 178 -13.77 -8.18 10.12
CA GLN A 178 -13.75 -6.76 10.45
C GLN A 178 -12.38 -6.32 10.98
N GLN A 179 -11.78 -7.10 11.87
CA GLN A 179 -10.45 -6.81 12.41
C GLN A 179 -9.37 -6.84 11.33
N ALA A 180 -9.39 -7.83 10.45
CA ALA A 180 -8.45 -7.97 9.35
C ALA A 180 -8.54 -6.78 8.38
N VAL A 181 -9.75 -6.43 7.94
CA VAL A 181 -9.97 -5.29 7.03
C VAL A 181 -9.55 -3.98 7.68
N ASN A 182 -9.83 -3.77 8.98
CA ASN A 182 -9.35 -2.59 9.70
C ASN A 182 -7.82 -2.48 9.71
N ILE A 183 -7.11 -3.58 9.97
CA ILE A 183 -5.64 -3.59 9.99
C ILE A 183 -5.08 -3.30 8.60
N LEU A 184 -5.64 -3.94 7.56
CA LEU A 184 -5.24 -3.68 6.17
C LEU A 184 -5.50 -2.23 5.80
N SER A 185 -6.67 -1.68 6.15
CA SER A 185 -7.02 -0.29 5.92
C SER A 185 -5.98 0.65 6.54
N ILE A 186 -5.62 0.46 7.81
CA ILE A 186 -4.58 1.27 8.44
C ILE A 186 -3.27 1.16 7.64
N ARG A 187 -2.84 -0.06 7.30
CA ARG A 187 -1.56 -0.24 6.59
C ARG A 187 -1.51 0.36 5.19
N LEU A 188 -2.62 0.33 4.46
CA LEU A 188 -2.70 0.86 3.11
C LEU A 188 -2.79 2.40 3.12
N TRP A 189 -3.56 2.96 4.05
CA TRP A 189 -3.99 4.37 4.02
C TRP A 189 -3.24 5.29 4.99
N THR A 190 -2.33 4.76 5.82
CA THR A 190 -1.39 5.57 6.62
C THR A 190 0.01 5.64 5.99
N ALA A 191 0.15 5.34 4.71
CA ALA A 191 1.41 5.45 3.98
C ALA A 191 1.70 6.92 3.56
N PRO A 192 2.97 7.30 3.31
CA PRO A 192 3.34 8.68 2.91
C PRO A 192 2.66 9.15 1.60
N ALA A 193 2.43 10.47 1.48
CA ALA A 193 1.58 11.12 0.47
C ALA A 193 1.81 10.71 -0.99
N GLY A 194 3.05 10.72 -1.50
CA GLY A 194 3.33 10.47 -2.94
C GLY A 194 3.02 9.04 -3.43
N CYS A 195 2.61 8.18 -2.51
CA CYS A 195 2.25 6.81 -2.75
C CYS A 195 0.72 6.61 -2.85
N LEU A 196 -0.06 7.59 -2.41
CA LEU A 196 -1.53 7.57 -2.35
C LEU A 196 -2.17 7.92 -3.70
N ASP A 197 -1.46 8.67 -4.55
CA ASP A 197 -1.98 9.15 -5.83
C ASP A 197 -2.32 8.02 -6.81
N ALA A 198 -1.46 6.99 -6.89
CA ALA A 198 -1.73 5.80 -7.69
C ALA A 198 -2.95 5.00 -7.19
N TRP A 199 -3.22 5.05 -5.87
CA TRP A 199 -4.39 4.42 -5.26
C TRP A 199 -5.69 5.12 -5.63
N LEU A 200 -5.66 6.46 -5.63
CA LEU A 200 -6.82 7.30 -5.94
C LEU A 200 -7.33 7.10 -7.36
N GLU A 201 -6.42 7.06 -8.33
CA GLU A 201 -6.78 6.84 -9.73
C GLU A 201 -7.47 5.49 -9.94
N ILE A 202 -6.97 4.42 -9.30
CA ILE A 202 -7.52 3.08 -9.47
C ILE A 202 -8.86 2.93 -8.74
N LEU A 203 -9.01 3.49 -7.53
CA LEU A 203 -10.30 3.48 -6.84
C LEU A 203 -11.37 4.22 -7.63
N ALA A 204 -11.05 5.39 -8.22
CA ALA A 204 -11.99 6.12 -9.06
C ALA A 204 -12.45 5.30 -10.28
N LEU A 205 -11.56 4.47 -10.84
CA LEU A 205 -11.92 3.53 -11.91
C LEU A 205 -12.81 2.38 -11.41
N LEU A 206 -12.54 1.84 -10.23
CA LEU A 206 -13.30 0.72 -9.67
C LEU A 206 -14.69 1.12 -9.15
N GLU A 207 -14.88 2.35 -8.70
CA GLU A 207 -16.16 2.88 -8.23
C GLU A 207 -17.08 3.36 -9.37
N GLY A 208 -16.52 3.56 -10.57
CA GLY A 208 -17.25 3.96 -11.78
C GLY A 208 -17.80 2.81 -12.65
N LEU A 209 -17.59 1.54 -12.23
CA LEU A 209 -18.08 0.31 -12.87
C LEU A 209 -19.35 -0.20 -12.17
#